data_AF-A0A8T0ABD0-F1
#
_entry.id   AF-A0A8T0ABD0-F1
#
_cell.length_a   1.000
_cell.length_b   1.000
_cell.length_c   1.000
_cell.angle_alpha   90.00
_cell.angle_beta   90.00
_cell.angle_gamma   90.00
#
_symmetry.space_group_name_H-M   'P 1'
#
loop_
_entity.id
_entity.type
_entity.pdbx_description
1 polymer ?
#
loop_
_entity_poly.entity_id
_entity_poly.type
_entity_poly.pdbx_seq_one_letter_code
_entity_poly.pdbx_strand_id
1 'polypeptide(L)'
;MMSRASLSILALLLGFSQALYLTQPEQEDFTSKILDVNHGSSEPLLEGDILLPGIKNALVCPDGSCFWKKSSNGLVEVPYTLSSVFSSSDNTVIANAMATFHNKTCIRFISRTNQSDYLSIESKDG
;
A
#
# COMPACT_ATOMS: atom_id res chain seq x y z
N MET A 1 6.60 36.74 -40.45
CA MET A 1 5.80 35.88 -41.36
C MET A 1 6.08 34.44 -40.96
N MET A 2 5.30 33.86 -40.04
CA MET A 2 5.47 32.46 -39.65
C MET A 2 5.13 31.60 -40.88
N SER A 3 6.10 30.84 -41.36
CA SER A 3 5.94 29.99 -42.54
C SER A 3 4.77 29.04 -42.32
N ARG A 4 3.93 28.82 -43.34
CA ARG A 4 2.81 27.87 -43.30
C ARG A 4 3.25 26.48 -42.83
N ALA A 5 4.49 26.10 -43.13
CA ALA A 5 5.11 24.86 -42.65
C ALA A 5 5.27 24.81 -41.11
N SER A 6 5.60 25.94 -40.47
CA SER A 6 5.76 26.01 -39.01
C SER A 6 4.45 25.82 -38.25
N LEU A 7 3.33 26.32 -38.81
CA LEU A 7 2.00 26.12 -38.24
C LEU A 7 1.53 24.66 -38.40
N SER A 8 1.82 24.03 -39.53
CA SER A 8 1.52 22.61 -39.75
C SER A 8 2.31 21.70 -38.81
N ILE A 9 3.60 21.99 -38.59
CA ILE A 9 4.44 21.23 -37.65
C ILE A 9 3.93 21.40 -36.22
N LEU A 10 3.57 22.62 -35.80
CA LEU A 10 3.03 22.86 -34.47
C LEU A 10 1.69 22.15 -34.25
N ALA A 11 0.80 22.17 -35.24
CA ALA A 11 -0.47 21.43 -35.19
C ALA A 11 -0.24 19.91 -35.14
N LEU A 12 0.74 19.39 -35.88
CA LEU A 12 1.16 17.98 -35.82
C LEU A 12 1.73 17.62 -34.45
N LEU A 13 2.60 18.46 -33.88
CA LEU A 13 3.17 18.24 -32.54
C LEU A 13 2.12 18.29 -31.44
N LEU A 14 1.18 19.25 -31.51
CA LEU A 14 0.05 19.33 -30.59
C LEU A 14 -0.89 18.12 -30.73
N GLY A 15 -1.21 17.72 -31.97
CA GLY A 15 -2.02 16.53 -32.22
C GLY A 15 -1.35 15.23 -31.78
N PHE A 16 -0.04 15.10 -31.99
CA PHE A 16 0.75 13.95 -31.55
C PHE A 16 0.89 13.94 -30.02
N SER A 17 1.08 15.10 -29.39
CA SER A 17 1.16 15.24 -27.93
C SER A 17 -0.16 14.89 -27.25
N GLN A 18 -1.30 15.31 -27.82
CA GLN A 18 -2.63 14.91 -27.36
C GLN A 18 -2.89 13.41 -27.55
N ALA A 19 -2.52 12.84 -28.71
CA ALA A 19 -2.64 11.41 -28.97
C ALA A 19 -1.79 10.58 -28.00
N LEU A 20 -0.56 11.04 -27.67
CA LEU A 20 0.32 10.42 -26.68
C LEU A 20 -0.25 10.51 -25.26
N TYR A 21 -0.97 11.59 -24.94
CA TYR A 21 -1.62 11.78 -23.63
C TYR A 21 -2.84 10.87 -23.47
N LEU A 22 -3.64 10.71 -24.53
CA LEU A 22 -4.81 9.82 -24.54
C LEU A 22 -4.45 8.33 -24.59
N THR A 23 -3.20 8.00 -24.89
CA THR A 23 -2.67 6.63 -24.85
C THR A 23 -1.88 6.33 -23.58
N GLN A 24 -1.87 7.23 -22.59
CA GLN A 24 -1.44 6.83 -21.26
C GLN A 24 -2.42 5.76 -20.77
N PRO A 25 -1.94 4.54 -20.44
CA PRO A 25 -2.81 3.55 -19.84
C PRO A 25 -3.41 4.19 -18.59
N GLU A 26 -4.74 4.16 -18.49
CA GLU A 26 -5.42 4.49 -17.24
C GLU A 26 -4.80 3.59 -16.18
N GLN A 27 -3.98 4.17 -15.31
CA GLN A 27 -3.31 3.41 -14.27
C GLN A 27 -4.42 2.87 -13.38
N GLU A 28 -4.70 1.57 -13.48
CA GLU A 28 -5.69 0.93 -12.62
C GLU A 28 -5.41 1.34 -11.17
N ASP A 29 -6.43 1.92 -10.54
CA ASP A 29 -6.32 2.35 -9.15
C ASP A 29 -6.03 1.12 -8.28
N PHE A 30 -5.07 1.27 -7.37
CA PHE A 30 -4.71 0.21 -6.42
C PHE A 30 -5.95 -0.24 -5.64
N THR A 31 -6.88 0.67 -5.36
CA THR A 31 -8.17 0.35 -4.75
C THR A 31 -8.94 -0.67 -5.57
N SER A 32 -9.10 -0.45 -6.88
CA SER A 32 -9.82 -1.39 -7.75
C SER A 32 -9.17 -2.76 -7.75
N LYS A 33 -7.84 -2.79 -7.85
CA LYS A 33 -7.09 -4.06 -7.86
C LYS A 33 -7.26 -4.84 -6.55
N ILE A 34 -7.27 -4.15 -5.41
CA ILE A 34 -7.50 -4.78 -4.10
C ILE A 34 -8.93 -5.31 -4.02
N LEU A 35 -9.92 -4.52 -4.45
CA LEU A 35 -11.32 -4.94 -4.48
C LEU A 35 -11.52 -6.20 -5.34
N ASP A 36 -10.89 -6.25 -6.51
CA ASP A 36 -11.01 -7.37 -7.45
C ASP A 36 -10.37 -8.65 -6.91
N VAL A 37 -9.20 -8.54 -6.26
CA VAL A 37 -8.50 -9.68 -5.65
C VAL A 37 -9.28 -10.18 -4.44
N ASN A 38 -9.76 -9.28 -3.58
CA ASN A 38 -10.54 -9.65 -2.40
C ASN A 38 -12.00 -10.05 -2.71
N HIS A 39 -12.40 -10.02 -3.99
CA HIS A 39 -13.77 -10.33 -4.39
C HIS A 39 -14.13 -11.79 -4.08
N GLY A 40 -15.08 -11.97 -3.16
CA GLY A 40 -15.53 -13.29 -2.70
C GLY A 40 -14.66 -13.88 -1.59
N SER A 41 -13.83 -13.08 -0.93
CA SER A 41 -13.16 -13.46 0.33
C SER A 41 -14.16 -14.05 1.32
N SER A 42 -13.71 -15.04 2.09
CA SER A 42 -14.49 -15.66 3.15
C SER A 42 -14.67 -14.76 4.38
N GLU A 43 -13.90 -13.69 4.48
CA GLU A 43 -13.94 -12.74 5.58
C GLU A 43 -14.96 -11.60 5.34
N PRO A 44 -15.60 -11.06 6.39
CA PRO A 44 -16.49 -9.91 6.30
C PRO A 44 -15.69 -8.60 6.17
N LEU A 45 -15.31 -8.27 4.94
CA LEU A 45 -14.52 -7.06 4.61
C LEU A 45 -15.41 -5.82 4.39
N LEU A 46 -15.13 -4.75 5.12
CA LEU A 46 -15.55 -3.37 4.85
C LEU A 46 -14.62 -2.76 3.80
N GLU A 47 -15.18 -2.04 2.83
CA GLU A 47 -14.44 -1.40 1.72
C GLU A 47 -13.56 -2.39 0.93
N GLY A 48 -13.83 -3.69 1.08
CA GLY A 48 -13.15 -4.79 0.43
C GLY A 48 -11.77 -5.14 0.99
N ASP A 49 -11.22 -4.43 1.98
CA ASP A 49 -9.90 -4.75 2.58
C ASP A 49 -9.80 -4.51 4.10
N ILE A 50 -10.89 -4.10 4.77
CA ILE A 50 -10.93 -3.84 6.21
C ILE A 50 -11.79 -4.90 6.92
N LEU A 51 -11.21 -5.72 7.80
CA LEU A 51 -11.97 -6.72 8.55
C LEU A 51 -12.87 -6.09 9.65
N LEU A 52 -14.18 -6.40 9.66
CA LEU A 52 -15.13 -6.01 10.72
C LEU A 52 -15.80 -7.21 11.42
N PRO A 53 -16.07 -7.18 12.73
CA PRO A 53 -15.59 -6.24 13.75
C PRO A 53 -14.33 -6.75 14.44
N GLY A 54 -13.19 -6.09 14.22
CA GLY A 54 -11.99 -6.28 15.04
C GLY A 54 -12.08 -5.48 16.35
N ILE A 55 -11.71 -6.11 17.47
CA ILE A 55 -11.60 -5.49 18.81
C ILE A 55 -10.57 -4.34 18.91
N LYS A 56 -9.80 -4.08 17.85
CA LYS A 56 -8.78 -3.03 17.77
C LYS A 56 -8.76 -2.41 16.37
N ASN A 57 -9.66 -1.45 16.11
CA ASN A 57 -9.55 -0.56 14.95
C ASN A 57 -9.13 0.84 15.41
N ALA A 58 -8.39 1.56 14.58
CA ALA A 58 -7.99 2.93 14.87
C ALA A 58 -9.10 3.96 14.59
N LEU A 59 -10.19 3.55 13.92
CA LEU A 59 -11.30 4.41 13.56
C LEU A 59 -12.09 4.89 14.79
N VAL A 60 -12.30 4.01 15.77
CA VAL A 60 -12.93 4.32 17.05
C VAL A 60 -12.03 3.84 18.18
N CYS A 61 -11.25 4.74 18.76
CA CYS A 61 -10.25 4.41 19.78
C CYS A 61 -10.20 5.44 20.93
N PRO A 62 -11.20 5.42 21.83
CA PRO A 62 -11.38 6.49 22.82
C PRO A 62 -10.25 6.60 23.85
N ASP A 63 -9.60 5.50 24.20
CA ASP A 63 -8.54 5.42 25.21
C ASP A 63 -7.13 5.33 24.59
N GLY A 64 -7.02 5.35 23.27
CA GLY A 64 -5.75 5.21 22.55
C GLY A 64 -5.12 3.81 22.63
N SER A 65 -5.79 2.82 23.23
CA SER A 65 -5.23 1.48 23.44
C SER A 65 -5.09 0.65 22.14
N CYS A 66 -5.73 1.09 21.05
CA CYS A 66 -5.62 0.51 19.72
C CYS A 66 -4.28 0.82 19.02
N PHE A 67 -3.50 1.80 19.49
CA PHE A 67 -2.29 2.25 18.81
C PHE A 67 -1.05 1.45 19.27
N TRP A 68 -0.11 1.29 18.33
CA TRP A 68 1.24 0.84 18.66
C TRP A 68 1.94 1.87 19.54
N LYS A 69 2.52 1.40 20.65
CA LYS A 69 3.13 2.29 21.65
C LYS A 69 4.47 2.83 21.15
N LYS A 70 4.68 4.12 21.39
CA LYS A 70 5.98 4.76 21.19
C LYS A 70 6.88 4.47 22.38
N SER A 71 8.04 3.87 22.13
CA SER A 71 9.08 3.59 23.10
C SER A 71 9.76 4.88 23.57
N SER A 72 10.45 4.82 24.71
CA SER A 72 11.16 5.96 25.32
C SER A 72 12.26 6.54 24.43
N ASN A 73 12.82 5.74 23.52
CA ASN A 73 13.78 6.16 22.49
C ASN A 73 13.13 6.93 21.33
N GLY A 74 11.82 7.13 21.37
CA GLY A 74 11.06 7.86 20.36
C GLY A 74 10.70 7.05 19.12
N LEU A 75 10.92 5.73 19.12
CA LEU A 75 10.53 4.83 18.03
C LEU A 75 9.21 4.14 18.33
N VAL A 76 8.49 3.74 17.28
CA VAL A 76 7.31 2.85 17.37
C VAL A 76 7.71 1.50 16.80
N GLU A 77 7.98 0.54 17.67
CA GLU A 77 8.36 -0.82 17.25
C GLU A 77 7.10 -1.65 16.99
N VAL A 78 7.03 -2.23 15.78
CA VAL A 78 5.92 -3.07 15.32
C VAL A 78 6.48 -4.46 15.05
N PRO A 79 6.38 -5.40 16.00
CA PRO A 79 6.84 -6.77 15.81
C PRO A 79 6.01 -7.47 14.74
N TYR A 80 6.63 -8.29 13.90
CA TYR A 80 5.92 -9.08 12.88
C TYR A 80 6.48 -10.49 12.69
N THR A 81 5.63 -11.37 12.17
CA THR A 81 5.98 -12.69 11.66
C THR A 81 5.54 -12.82 10.20
N LEU A 82 6.30 -13.57 9.40
CA LEU A 82 5.93 -13.93 8.03
C LEU A 82 5.62 -15.41 7.97
N SER A 83 4.52 -15.78 7.31
CA SER A 83 4.22 -17.18 7.01
C SER A 83 5.32 -17.81 6.14
N SER A 84 5.64 -19.07 6.41
CA SER A 84 6.65 -19.82 5.64
C SER A 84 6.23 -20.12 4.20
N VAL A 85 4.98 -19.84 3.83
CA VAL A 85 4.48 -20.00 2.45
C VAL A 85 5.01 -18.92 1.50
N PHE A 86 5.47 -17.79 2.04
CA PHE A 86 6.03 -16.71 1.23
C PHE A 86 7.36 -17.11 0.63
N SER A 87 7.52 -16.82 -0.67
CA SER A 87 8.77 -17.00 -1.38
C SER A 87 9.81 -15.98 -0.94
N SER A 88 11.08 -16.21 -1.30
CA SER A 88 12.14 -15.23 -1.09
C SER A 88 11.87 -13.89 -1.80
N SER A 89 11.20 -13.93 -2.96
CA SER A 89 10.75 -12.72 -3.66
C SER A 89 9.68 -11.97 -2.87
N ASP A 90 8.68 -12.66 -2.34
CA ASP A 90 7.62 -12.03 -1.53
C ASP A 90 8.20 -11.40 -0.28
N ASN A 91 9.11 -12.11 0.40
CA ASN A 91 9.82 -11.59 1.57
C ASN A 91 10.60 -10.31 1.25
N THR A 92 11.21 -10.23 0.06
CA THR A 92 11.92 -9.03 -0.40
C THR A 92 10.95 -7.87 -0.65
N VAL A 93 9.81 -8.12 -1.29
CA VAL A 93 8.77 -7.11 -1.52
C VAL A 93 8.25 -6.56 -0.19
N ILE A 94 7.92 -7.43 0.75
CA ILE A 94 7.42 -7.06 2.08
C ILE A 94 8.48 -6.24 2.84
N ALA A 95 9.75 -6.67 2.83
CA ALA A 95 10.84 -5.96 3.49
C ALA A 95 11.06 -4.56 2.90
N ASN A 96 10.98 -4.41 1.57
CA ASN A 96 11.12 -3.11 0.90
C ASN A 96 9.95 -2.17 1.24
N ALA A 97 8.72 -2.69 1.32
CA ALA A 97 7.57 -1.91 1.77
C ALA A 97 7.77 -1.40 3.21
N MET A 98 8.21 -2.26 4.13
CA MET A 98 8.53 -1.89 5.51
C MET A 98 9.65 -0.84 5.60
N ALA A 99 10.71 -0.97 4.79
CA ALA A 99 11.83 -0.03 4.76
C ALA A 99 11.41 1.39 4.36
N THR A 100 10.32 1.53 3.58
CA THR A 100 9.77 2.84 3.22
C THR A 100 9.31 3.63 4.45
N PHE A 101 8.73 2.95 5.45
CA PHE A 101 8.37 3.56 6.73
C PHE A 101 9.60 3.93 7.55
N HIS A 102 10.64 3.09 7.54
CA HIS A 102 11.86 3.33 8.30
C HIS A 102 12.55 4.63 7.89
N ASN A 103 12.52 4.93 6.58
CA ASN A 103 13.15 6.12 6.00
C ASN A 103 12.38 7.42 6.31
N LYS A 104 11.06 7.36 6.48
CA LYS A 104 10.19 8.55 6.53
C LYS A 104 9.54 8.81 7.88
N THR A 105 9.58 7.85 8.81
CA THR A 105 8.82 7.89 10.06
C THR A 105 9.62 7.33 11.24
N CYS A 106 9.05 7.38 12.44
CA CYS A 106 9.59 6.70 13.62
C CYS A 106 9.17 5.22 13.74
N ILE A 107 8.44 4.67 12.77
CA ILE A 107 7.96 3.27 12.78
C ILE A 107 9.10 2.32 12.41
N ARG A 108 9.26 1.25 13.18
CA ARG A 108 10.27 0.20 12.97
C ARG A 108 9.62 -1.17 13.04
N PHE A 109 9.46 -1.80 11.88
CA PHE A 109 9.10 -3.20 11.78
C PHE A 109 10.27 -4.07 12.22
N ILE A 110 10.07 -4.91 13.23
CA ILE A 110 11.10 -5.80 13.78
C ILE A 110 10.63 -7.25 13.75
N SER A 111 11.56 -8.18 13.53
CA SER A 111 11.22 -9.60 13.65
C SER A 111 10.76 -9.89 15.07
N ARG A 112 9.59 -10.50 15.20
CA ARG A 112 9.02 -10.83 16.50
C ARG A 112 9.92 -11.84 17.23
N THR A 113 10.09 -11.61 18.52
CA THR A 113 10.71 -12.56 19.45
C THR A 113 9.68 -13.04 20.45
N ASN A 114 9.33 -12.22 21.44
CA ASN A 114 8.47 -12.58 22.57
C ASN A 114 7.36 -11.54 22.86
N GLN A 115 7.17 -10.57 21.96
CA GLN A 115 6.16 -9.53 22.14
C GLN A 115 4.74 -10.12 22.09
N SER A 116 3.85 -9.61 22.95
CA SER A 116 2.45 -10.02 23.05
C SER A 116 1.64 -9.58 21.82
N ASP A 117 1.77 -8.32 21.45
CA ASP A 117 1.13 -7.71 20.28
C ASP A 117 2.12 -7.71 19.12
N TYR A 118 1.69 -8.24 17.97
CA TYR A 118 2.50 -8.35 16.75
C TYR A 118 1.58 -8.46 15.52
N LEU A 119 2.13 -8.21 14.34
CA LEU A 119 1.49 -8.48 13.07
C LEU A 119 1.80 -9.92 12.62
N SER A 120 0.77 -10.74 12.37
CA SER A 120 0.92 -11.99 11.62
C SER A 120 0.63 -11.70 10.15
N ILE A 121 1.64 -11.79 9.29
CA ILE A 121 1.48 -11.58 7.85
C ILE A 121 1.40 -12.96 7.21
N GLU A 122 0.25 -13.25 6.60
CA GLU A 122 -0.09 -14.56 6.06
C GLU A 122 -0.67 -14.41 4.64
N SER A 123 -0.50 -15.45 3.81
CA SER A 123 -1.22 -15.57 2.55
C SER A 123 -2.51 -16.36 2.82
N LYS A 124 -3.64 -15.67 2.80
CA LYS A 124 -5.01 -16.20 2.95
C LYS A 124 -5.76 -16.05 1.62
N ASP A 125 -7.06 -16.31 1.65
CA ASP A 125 -7.97 -16.01 0.56
C ASP A 125 -8.28 -14.50 0.49
N GLY A 126 -8.46 -14.02 -0.73
CA GLY A 126 -8.33 -12.61 -1.11
C GLY A 126 -7.16 -12.49 -2.06
#